data_AF-A0AAT9QGC0-F1
#
_entry.id   AF-A0AAT9QGC0-F1
#
_cell.length_a   1.000
_cell.length_b   1.000
_cell.length_c   1.000
_cell.angle_alpha   90.00
_cell.angle_beta   90.00
_cell.angle_gamma   90.00
#
_symmetry.space_group_name_H-M   'P 1'
#
loop_
_entity.id
_entity.type
_entity.pdbx_description
1 polymer ?
#
loop_
_entity_poly.entity_id
_entity_poly.type
_entity_poly.pdbx_seq_one_letter_code
_entity_poly.pdbx_strand_id
1 'polypeptide(L)'
;MPWWSWILIWVALVALALLFYVLLGIRLFRQFMATMKDLSAAGEKLGRVNPVEVQEATDPERALPGSAVFASPAAMRHDYEASKSARREERRRRRVQRKKDRGQPQALGDLDFT
;
A
#
# COMPACT_ATOMS: atom_id res chain seq x y z
N MET A 1 -41.38 38.57 -0.57
CA MET A 1 -39.94 38.35 -0.32
C MET A 1 -39.78 37.19 0.64
N PRO A 2 -39.54 35.96 0.14
CA PRO A 2 -39.55 34.78 0.99
C PRO A 2 -38.25 34.74 1.80
N TRP A 3 -38.27 35.33 3.00
CA TRP A 3 -37.24 35.24 4.04
C TRP A 3 -36.69 33.81 4.22
N TRP A 4 -37.52 32.81 3.91
CA TRP A 4 -37.23 31.39 4.11
C TRP A 4 -36.16 30.83 3.17
N SER A 5 -35.88 31.49 2.04
CA SER A 5 -34.87 31.03 1.08
C SER A 5 -33.47 30.95 1.71
N TRP A 6 -33.13 31.87 2.61
CA TRP A 6 -31.85 31.90 3.30
C TRP A 6 -31.63 30.64 4.14
N ILE A 7 -32.65 30.21 4.90
CA ILE A 7 -32.58 29.01 5.73
C ILE A 7 -32.40 27.76 4.86
N LEU A 8 -33.13 27.66 3.75
CA LEU A 8 -32.99 26.53 2.82
C LEU A 8 -31.58 26.41 2.23
N ILE A 9 -30.94 27.55 1.93
CA ILE A 9 -29.55 27.57 1.45
C ILE A 9 -28.61 26.99 2.51
N TRP A 10 -28.72 27.44 3.77
CA TRP A 10 -27.88 26.91 4.85
C TRP A 10 -28.09 25.42 5.08
N VAL A 11 -29.35 24.96 5.09
CA VAL A 11 -29.65 23.53 5.25
C VAL A 11 -29.04 22.71 4.11
N ALA A 12 -29.18 23.17 2.86
CA ALA A 12 -28.58 22.51 1.71
C ALA A 12 -27.04 22.46 1.80
N LEU A 13 -26.39 23.57 2.19
CA LEU A 13 -24.94 23.63 2.38
C LEU A 13 -24.47 22.69 3.49
N VAL A 14 -25.15 22.67 4.63
CA VAL A 14 -24.83 21.78 5.75
C VAL A 14 -25.04 20.32 5.33
N ALA A 15 -26.15 19.99 4.67
CA ALA A 15 -26.41 18.64 4.21
C ALA A 15 -25.36 18.15 3.21
N LEU A 16 -24.95 19.01 2.26
CA LEU A 16 -23.88 18.70 1.31
C LEU A 16 -22.54 18.47 2.01
N ALA A 17 -22.18 19.32 2.97
CA ALA A 17 -20.97 19.17 3.75
C ALA A 17 -21.00 17.87 4.56
N LEU A 18 -22.12 17.56 5.23
CA LEU A 18 -22.30 16.33 5.99
C LEU A 18 -22.18 15.10 5.11
N LEU A 19 -22.81 15.11 3.93
CA LEU A 19 -22.68 14.05 2.94
C LEU A 19 -21.21 13.84 2.55
N PHE A 20 -20.49 14.92 2.26
CA PHE A 20 -19.07 14.86 1.93
C PHE A 20 -18.24 14.26 3.07
N TYR A 21 -18.46 14.70 4.31
CA TYR A 21 -17.78 14.15 5.49
C TYR A 21 -18.10 12.67 5.71
N VAL A 22 -19.34 12.24 5.53
CA VAL A 22 -19.72 10.82 5.64
C VAL A 22 -19.04 9.99 4.57
N LEU A 23 -19.04 10.44 3.31
CA LEU A 23 -18.35 9.73 2.22
C LEU A 23 -16.84 9.65 2.48
N LEU A 24 -16.23 10.75 2.92
CA LEU A 24 -14.81 10.79 3.24
C LEU A 24 -14.48 9.89 4.44
N GLY A 25 -15.33 9.92 5.47
CA GLY A 25 -15.24 9.06 6.65
C GLY A 25 -15.33 7.58 6.28
N ILE A 26 -16.31 7.17 5.48
CA ILE A 26 -16.45 5.78 5.00
C ILE A 26 -15.23 5.36 4.18
N ARG A 27 -14.76 6.23 3.27
CA ARG A 27 -13.57 5.95 2.46
C ARG A 27 -12.34 5.74 3.34
N LEU A 28 -12.11 6.65 4.28
CA LEU A 28 -10.95 6.61 5.17
C LEU A 28 -11.03 5.40 6.11
N PHE A 29 -12.22 5.11 6.65
CA PHE A 29 -12.47 3.95 7.49
C PHE A 29 -12.21 2.63 6.75
N ARG A 30 -12.65 2.51 5.49
CA ARG A 30 -12.35 1.33 4.68
C ARG A 30 -10.85 1.16 4.44
N GLN A 31 -10.13 2.25 4.18
CA GLN A 31 -8.67 2.19 4.00
C GLN A 31 -7.97 1.81 5.31
N PHE A 32 -8.37 2.41 6.43
CA PHE A 32 -7.83 2.10 7.74
C PHE A 32 -8.09 0.64 8.14
N MET A 33 -9.30 0.13 7.89
CA MET A 33 -9.65 -1.24 8.22
C MET A 33 -8.88 -2.25 7.35
N ALA A 34 -8.59 -1.91 6.09
CA ALA A 34 -7.69 -2.70 5.26
C ALA A 34 -6.27 -2.78 5.87
N THR A 35 -5.71 -1.63 6.28
CA THR A 35 -4.39 -1.61 6.94
C THR A 35 -4.38 -2.33 8.29
N MET A 36 -5.46 -2.23 9.08
CA MET A 36 -5.59 -2.95 10.35
C MET A 36 -5.70 -4.46 10.15
N LYS A 37 -6.37 -4.91 9.09
CA LYS A 37 -6.43 -6.33 8.73
C LYS A 37 -5.03 -6.86 8.35
N ASP A 38 -4.27 -6.08 7.59
CA ASP A 38 -2.89 -6.42 7.24
C ASP A 38 -1.99 -6.45 8.47
N LEU A 39 -2.16 -5.48 9.38
CA LEU A 39 -1.43 -5.41 10.66
C LEU A 39 -1.81 -6.56 11.60
N SER A 40 -3.08 -6.96 11.65
CA SER A 40 -3.55 -8.10 12.42
C SER A 40 -3.00 -9.41 11.85
N ALA A 41 -2.96 -9.57 10.52
CA ALA A 41 -2.35 -10.72 9.88
C ALA A 41 -0.83 -10.78 10.12
N ALA A 42 -0.15 -9.64 10.15
CA ALA A 42 1.26 -9.55 10.53
C ALA A 42 1.46 -9.79 12.03
N GLY A 43 0.54 -9.32 12.87
CA GLY A 43 0.53 -9.51 14.32
C GLY A 43 0.32 -10.96 14.71
N GLU A 44 -0.55 -11.70 14.03
CA GLU A 44 -0.67 -13.16 14.21
C GLU A 44 0.62 -13.90 13.85
N LYS A 45 1.34 -13.44 12.82
CA LYS A 45 2.65 -14.00 12.46
C LYS A 45 3.71 -13.67 13.52
N LEU A 46 3.71 -12.46 14.07
CA LEU A 46 4.56 -12.08 15.18
C LEU A 46 4.23 -12.85 16.47
N GLY A 47 2.94 -13.06 16.77
CA GLY A 47 2.49 -13.83 17.94
C GLY A 47 2.78 -15.34 17.83
N ARG A 48 2.95 -15.85 16.61
CA ARG A 48 3.49 -17.21 16.36
C ARG A 48 5.00 -17.29 16.54
N VAL A 49 5.71 -16.15 16.55
CA VAL A 49 7.08 -16.09 17.07
C VAL A 49 7.00 -16.05 18.59
N ASN A 50 6.77 -17.22 19.19
CA ASN A 50 7.16 -17.45 20.58
C ASN A 50 8.62 -17.02 20.76
N PRO A 51 9.05 -16.53 21.93
CA PRO A 51 10.45 -16.32 22.24
C PRO A 51 11.10 -17.68 22.49
N VAL A 52 11.27 -18.47 21.43
CA VAL A 52 12.09 -19.67 21.42
C VAL A 52 12.99 -19.55 20.21
N GLU A 53 14.25 -19.25 20.52
CA GLU A 53 15.42 -19.26 19.64
C GLU A 53 15.40 -18.37 18.40
N VAL A 54 15.97 -17.18 18.59
CA VAL A 54 16.92 -16.60 17.63
C VAL A 54 18.25 -16.64 18.41
N GLN A 55 19.05 -17.72 18.39
CA GLN A 55 19.81 -18.17 17.21
C GLN A 55 20.00 -17.04 16.23
N GLU A 56 21.06 -16.29 16.52
CA GLU A 56 21.75 -15.25 15.76
C GLU A 56 21.90 -15.62 14.27
N ALA A 57 20.80 -15.57 13.54
CA ALA A 57 20.81 -15.50 12.09
C ALA A 57 20.74 -14.02 11.74
N THR A 58 21.91 -13.42 11.59
CA THR A 58 22.10 -12.13 10.95
C THR A 58 21.51 -12.19 9.53
N ASP A 59 20.23 -11.84 9.40
CA ASP A 59 19.59 -11.60 8.12
C ASP A 59 19.61 -10.07 7.88
N PRO A 60 20.52 -9.55 7.04
CA PRO A 60 20.74 -8.10 6.89
C PRO A 60 19.58 -7.35 6.21
N GLU A 61 18.52 -8.04 5.78
CA GLU A 61 17.56 -7.51 4.80
C GLU A 61 16.28 -6.91 5.40
N ARG A 62 15.99 -7.10 6.70
CA ARG A 62 14.87 -6.40 7.36
C ARG A 62 15.33 -5.09 7.96
N ALA A 63 15.42 -4.06 7.12
CA ALA A 63 15.69 -2.70 7.56
C ALA A 63 14.67 -2.27 8.62
N LEU A 64 15.12 -2.18 9.87
CA LEU A 64 14.33 -1.70 10.99
C LEU A 64 13.80 -0.29 10.65
N PRO A 65 12.52 0.04 10.90
CA PRO A 65 12.01 1.38 10.69
C PRO A 65 12.83 2.38 11.52
N GLY A 66 13.51 3.31 10.84
CA GLY A 66 14.45 4.27 11.44
C GLY A 66 15.93 4.06 11.09
N SER A 67 16.32 2.88 10.58
CA SER A 67 17.70 2.57 10.18
C SER A 67 18.21 3.40 8.98
N ALA A 68 17.31 3.96 8.16
CA ALA A 68 17.66 4.77 7.00
C ALA A 68 18.37 6.10 7.35
N VAL A 69 18.21 6.61 8.59
CA VAL A 69 18.87 7.85 9.02
C VAL A 69 20.37 7.64 9.28
N PHE A 70 20.77 6.40 9.63
CA PHE A 70 22.15 6.05 9.98
C PHE A 70 22.79 5.06 8.98
N ALA A 71 22.09 4.69 7.91
CA ALA A 71 22.60 3.78 6.91
C ALA A 71 23.76 4.40 6.10
N SER A 72 24.75 3.59 5.75
CA SER A 72 25.86 4.06 4.92
C SER A 72 25.34 4.46 3.53
N PRO A 73 25.88 5.53 2.90
CA PRO A 73 25.44 5.96 1.58
C PRO A 73 25.56 4.89 0.49
N ALA A 74 26.50 3.95 0.64
CA ALA A 74 26.67 2.82 -0.28
C ALA A 74 25.51 1.81 -0.15
N ALA A 75 25.13 1.45 1.09
CA ALA A 75 24.01 0.54 1.33
C ALA A 75 22.68 1.12 0.80
N MET A 76 22.44 2.43 1.06
CA MET A 76 21.24 3.11 0.58
C MET A 76 21.13 3.14 -0.96
N ARG A 77 22.26 3.21 -1.68
CA ARG A 77 22.26 3.14 -3.15
C ARG A 77 21.86 1.76 -3.65
N HIS A 78 22.37 0.70 -3.05
CA HIS A 78 21.99 -0.67 -3.40
C HIS A 78 20.50 -0.92 -3.15
N ASP A 79 19.99 -0.49 -1.99
CA ASP A 79 18.56 -0.61 -1.64
C ASP A 79 17.67 0.17 -2.60
N TYR A 80 18.12 1.36 -3.02
CA TYR A 80 17.42 2.17 -3.99
C TYR A 80 17.38 1.50 -5.38
N GLU A 81 18.50 0.96 -5.84
CA GLU A 81 18.59 0.26 -7.13
C GLU A 81 17.74 -1.01 -7.14
N ALA A 82 17.77 -1.79 -6.07
CA ALA A 82 16.93 -2.98 -5.87
C ALA A 82 15.44 -2.60 -5.82
N SER A 83 15.08 -1.54 -5.11
CA SER A 83 13.71 -1.03 -5.08
C SER A 83 13.25 -0.53 -6.45
N LYS A 84 14.16 0.06 -7.24
CA LYS A 84 13.87 0.59 -8.57
C LYS A 84 13.68 -0.54 -9.59
N SER A 85 14.47 -1.61 -9.54
CA SER A 85 14.28 -2.80 -10.37
C SER A 85 12.96 -3.50 -10.00
N ALA A 86 12.66 -3.68 -8.71
CA ALA A 86 11.42 -4.30 -8.25
C ALA A 86 10.17 -3.58 -8.78
N ARG A 87 10.15 -2.24 -8.78
CA ARG A 87 9.04 -1.45 -9.36
C ARG A 87 8.92 -1.63 -10.87
N ARG A 88 10.02 -1.81 -11.60
CA ARG A 88 10.00 -2.07 -13.04
C ARG A 88 9.43 -3.45 -13.33
N GLU A 89 9.87 -4.46 -12.57
CA GLU A 89 9.37 -5.82 -12.68
C GLU A 89 7.89 -5.93 -12.34
N GLU A 90 7.44 -5.26 -11.29
CA GLU A 90 6.02 -5.27 -10.90
C GLU A 90 5.14 -4.70 -12.02
N ARG A 91 5.58 -3.61 -12.67
CA ARG A 91 4.87 -3.05 -13.84
C ARG A 91 4.86 -4.03 -15.03
N ARG A 92 5.98 -4.73 -15.28
CA ARG A 92 6.06 -5.76 -16.33
C ARG A 92 5.08 -6.90 -16.01
N ARG A 93 5.09 -7.44 -14.79
CA ARG A 93 4.17 -8.49 -14.32
C ARG A 93 2.70 -8.08 -14.48
N ARG A 94 2.33 -6.85 -14.11
CA ARG A 94 0.96 -6.34 -14.31
C ARG A 94 0.58 -6.26 -15.79
N ARG A 95 1.50 -5.89 -16.69
CA ARG A 95 1.24 -5.87 -18.15
C ARG A 95 1.06 -7.28 -18.71
N VAL A 96 1.93 -8.20 -18.31
CA VAL A 96 1.88 -9.62 -18.68
C VAL A 96 0.58 -10.25 -18.21
N GLN A 97 0.21 -10.07 -16.94
CA GLN A 97 -1.02 -10.61 -16.38
C GLN A 97 -2.26 -10.10 -17.14
N ARG A 98 -2.33 -8.79 -17.40
CA ARG A 98 -3.43 -8.20 -18.19
C ARG A 98 -3.53 -8.76 -19.60
N LYS A 99 -2.39 -9.08 -20.24
CA LYS A 99 -2.38 -9.70 -21.58
C LYS A 99 -2.80 -11.16 -21.53
N LYS A 100 -2.32 -11.90 -20.52
CA LYS A 100 -2.69 -13.31 -20.26
C LYS A 100 -4.19 -13.46 -20.01
N ASP A 101 -4.77 -12.61 -19.17
CA ASP A 101 -6.21 -12.61 -18.87
C ASP A 101 -7.07 -12.34 -20.11
N ARG A 102 -6.52 -11.63 -21.11
CA ARG A 102 -7.18 -11.30 -22.38
C ARG A 102 -6.84 -12.27 -23.52
N GLY A 103 -6.05 -13.32 -23.26
CA GLY A 103 -5.61 -14.28 -24.28
C GLY A 103 -4.75 -13.67 -25.39
N GLN A 104 -4.10 -12.52 -25.15
CA GLN A 104 -3.27 -11.86 -26.15
C GLN A 104 -1.87 -12.46 -26.21
N PRO A 105 -1.24 -12.54 -27.39
CA PRO A 105 0.12 -13.04 -27.53
C PRO A 105 1.10 -12.18 -26.72
N GLN A 106 1.96 -12.87 -25.96
CA GLN A 106 3.01 -12.27 -25.13
C GLN A 106 4.29 -12.09 -25.96
N ALA A 107 5.10 -11.09 -25.65
CA ALA A 107 6.38 -10.92 -26.33
C ALA A 107 7.33 -12.06 -25.93
N LEU A 108 8.25 -12.46 -26.81
CA LEU A 108 9.19 -13.56 -26.52
C LEU A 108 10.10 -13.24 -25.32
N GLY A 109 10.50 -11.97 -25.15
CA GLY A 109 11.23 -11.49 -23.95
C GLY A 109 10.38 -11.43 -22.67
N ASP A 110 9.06 -11.65 -22.80
CA ASP A 110 8.05 -12.06 -21.81
C ASP A 110 8.33 -13.35 -21.04
N LEU A 111 8.96 -14.29 -21.73
CA LEU A 111 9.04 -15.68 -21.35
C LEU A 111 10.43 -15.91 -20.76
N ASP A 112 10.49 -16.27 -19.48
CA ASP A 112 11.74 -16.60 -18.81
C ASP A 112 12.24 -17.94 -19.39
N PHE A 113 13.25 -17.88 -20.27
CA PHE A 113 13.92 -19.05 -20.87
C PHE A 113 15.23 -19.38 -20.13
N THR A 114 15.18 -19.37 -18.81
CA THR A 114 16.32 -19.70 -17.93
C THR A 114 15.92 -20.74 -16.91
#